data_AF-A0A2I1EY21-F1
#
_entry.id   AF-A0A2I1EY21-F1
#
_cell.length_a   1.000
_cell.length_b   1.000
_cell.length_c   1.000
_cell.angle_alpha   90.00
_cell.angle_beta   90.00
_cell.angle_gamma   90.00
#
_symmetry.space_group_name_H-M   'P 1'
#
loop_
_entity.id
_entity.type
_entity.pdbx_description
1 polymer ?
#
loop_
_entity_poly.entity_id
_entity_poly.type
_entity_poly.pdbx_seq_one_letter_code
_entity_poly.pdbx_strand_id
1 'polypeptide(L)'
;MNDGNNENTTEEIEIINVGKEGMSYGELKRLHSMSMLTLSNMSKVISSLPSTSTSTSSSPTNPITLYSSKNVKISKTNNNWLIPYYPFKEGCRVCHYYGHSLKNCPNLKPEFRGVDRCIHCWEPGHLSGNCSRDSKVPPYNEDFLSPEEIINNLFYK
;
A
#
# COMPACT_ATOMS: atom_id res chain seq x y z
N MET A 1 -21.21 -12.50 -54.97
CA MET A 1 -20.00 -11.81 -54.50
C MET A 1 -20.39 -10.43 -54.00
N ASN A 2 -20.26 -10.18 -52.70
CA ASN A 2 -20.04 -8.85 -52.15
C ASN A 2 -19.53 -9.02 -50.71
N ASP A 3 -18.21 -9.09 -50.58
CA ASP A 3 -17.51 -9.05 -49.30
C ASP A 3 -17.40 -7.59 -48.86
N GLY A 4 -18.13 -7.24 -47.80
CA GLY A 4 -17.99 -5.96 -47.11
C GLY A 4 -16.94 -6.07 -46.03
N ASN A 5 -15.76 -5.46 -46.27
CA ASN A 5 -14.64 -5.37 -45.34
C ASN A 5 -15.04 -4.70 -44.02
N ASN A 6 -14.79 -5.40 -42.92
CA ASN A 6 -14.88 -4.90 -41.55
C ASN A 6 -13.49 -4.45 -41.09
N GLU A 7 -13.21 -3.14 -41.19
CA GLU A 7 -12.01 -2.55 -40.60
C GLU A 7 -12.24 -2.33 -39.10
N ASN A 8 -11.87 -3.33 -38.31
CA ASN A 8 -11.74 -3.18 -36.86
C ASN A 8 -10.38 -2.54 -36.57
N THR A 9 -10.32 -1.20 -36.53
CA THR A 9 -9.18 -0.45 -36.01
C THR A 9 -9.05 -0.74 -34.52
N THR A 10 -8.26 -1.75 -34.21
CA THR A 10 -7.76 -1.99 -32.86
C THR A 10 -6.69 -0.94 -32.63
N GLU A 11 -7.05 0.18 -32.02
CA GLU A 11 -6.06 1.12 -31.51
C GLU A 11 -5.24 0.37 -30.45
N GLU A 12 -4.07 -0.12 -30.85
CA GLU A 12 -3.06 -0.64 -29.94
C GLU A 12 -2.74 0.49 -28.96
N ILE A 13 -3.21 0.35 -27.73
CA ILE A 13 -2.81 1.21 -26.63
C ILE A 13 -1.34 0.89 -26.38
N GLU A 14 -0.44 1.63 -27.04
CA GLU A 14 0.97 1.64 -26.70
C GLU A 14 1.09 2.11 -25.26
N ILE A 15 1.38 1.18 -24.36
CA ILE A 15 1.85 1.51 -23.02
C ILE A 15 3.29 2.00 -23.20
N ILE A 16 3.42 3.29 -23.50
CA ILE A 16 4.70 3.97 -23.59
C ILE A 16 5.29 3.91 -22.17
N ASN A 17 6.37 3.14 -22.00
CA ASN A 17 7.10 3.08 -20.75
C ASN A 17 7.91 4.38 -20.61
N VAL A 18 7.24 5.45 -20.16
CA VAL A 18 7.83 6.77 -19.99
C VAL A 18 8.83 6.72 -18.84
N GLY A 19 10.11 6.59 -19.17
CA GLY A 19 11.25 7.01 -18.34
C GLY A 19 11.52 6.21 -17.08
N LYS A 20 12.80 6.05 -16.73
CA LYS A 20 13.26 5.60 -15.40
C LYS A 20 13.05 6.70 -14.34
N GLU A 21 11.91 7.37 -14.35
CA GLU A 21 11.49 8.19 -13.22
C GLU A 21 10.79 7.23 -12.28
N GLY A 22 11.45 6.86 -11.18
CA GLY A 22 10.80 5.99 -10.20
C GLY A 22 9.51 6.64 -9.66
N MET A 23 8.75 5.86 -8.89
CA MET A 23 7.45 6.29 -8.37
C MET A 23 7.58 6.68 -6.91
N SER A 24 6.99 7.81 -6.51
CA SER A 24 6.87 8.15 -5.08
C SER A 24 5.81 7.28 -4.40
N TYR A 25 5.90 7.10 -3.08
CA TYR A 25 4.87 6.37 -2.35
C TYR A 25 3.49 7.04 -2.41
N GLY A 26 3.46 8.37 -2.46
CA GLY A 26 2.23 9.15 -2.67
C GLY A 26 1.55 8.81 -4.00
N GLU A 27 2.33 8.73 -5.06
CA GLU A 27 1.85 8.38 -6.40
C GLU A 27 1.34 6.94 -6.45
N LEU A 28 2.06 6.00 -5.84
CA LEU A 28 1.60 4.61 -5.73
C LEU A 28 0.24 4.51 -5.05
N LYS A 29 0.01 5.24 -3.95
CA LYS A 29 -1.30 5.26 -3.27
C LYS A 29 -2.39 5.84 -4.15
N ARG A 30 -2.09 6.87 -4.94
CA ARG A 30 -3.02 7.48 -5.89
C ARG A 30 -3.45 6.47 -6.95
N LEU A 31 -2.48 5.83 -7.60
CA LEU A 31 -2.72 4.80 -8.61
C LEU A 31 -3.52 3.61 -8.06
N HIS A 32 -3.18 3.14 -6.86
CA HIS A 32 -3.94 2.08 -6.20
C HIS A 32 -5.40 2.49 -5.96
N SER A 33 -5.63 3.72 -5.50
CA SER A 33 -6.98 4.23 -5.23
C SER A 33 -7.80 4.35 -6.52
N MET A 34 -7.18 4.85 -7.60
CA MET A 34 -7.80 4.89 -8.93
C MET A 34 -8.12 3.48 -9.44
N SER A 35 -7.19 2.54 -9.31
CA SER A 35 -7.39 1.13 -9.71
C SER A 35 -8.58 0.49 -8.98
N MET A 36 -8.70 0.70 -7.67
CA MET A 36 -9.83 0.18 -6.88
C MET A 36 -11.17 0.81 -7.27
N LEU A 37 -11.19 2.11 -7.60
CA LEU A 37 -12.39 2.78 -8.13
C LEU A 37 -12.79 2.23 -9.50
N THR A 38 -11.82 2.05 -10.40
CA THR A 38 -12.05 1.44 -11.72
C THR A 38 -12.61 0.03 -11.57
N LEU A 39 -12.02 -0.80 -10.70
CA LEU A 39 -12.51 -2.15 -10.45
C LEU A 39 -13.96 -2.15 -9.92
N SER A 40 -14.30 -1.25 -9.00
CA SER A 40 -15.66 -1.11 -8.49
C SER A 40 -16.65 -0.72 -9.60
N ASN A 41 -16.27 0.19 -10.49
CA ASN A 41 -17.10 0.61 -11.61
C ASN A 41 -17.26 -0.51 -12.66
N MET A 42 -16.17 -1.21 -13.01
CA MET A 42 -16.22 -2.35 -13.92
C MET A 42 -17.08 -3.48 -13.35
N SER A 43 -17.00 -3.75 -12.04
CA SER A 43 -17.84 -4.77 -11.40
C SER A 43 -19.33 -4.47 -11.56
N LYS A 44 -19.74 -3.18 -11.55
CA LYS A 44 -21.13 -2.77 -11.79
C LYS A 44 -21.56 -3.01 -13.23
N VAL A 45 -20.66 -2.80 -14.20
CA VAL A 45 -20.93 -3.03 -15.64
C VAL A 45 -20.94 -4.53 -15.97
N ILE A 46 -19.95 -5.30 -15.49
CA ILE A 46 -19.78 -6.73 -15.77
C ILE A 46 -20.91 -7.56 -15.16
N SER A 47 -21.53 -7.10 -14.05
CA SER A 47 -22.72 -7.74 -13.48
C SER A 47 -23.91 -7.84 -14.46
N SER A 48 -23.85 -7.13 -15.60
CA SER A 48 -24.87 -7.12 -16.65
C SER A 48 -24.50 -7.86 -17.95
N LEU A 49 -23.30 -8.46 -18.05
CA LEU A 49 -22.81 -9.11 -19.28
C LEU A 49 -22.57 -10.64 -19.10
N PRO A 50 -22.67 -11.45 -20.17
CA PRO A 50 -22.29 -12.85 -20.14
C PRO A 50 -20.79 -13.02 -19.88
N SER A 51 -20.43 -13.91 -18.96
CA SER A 51 -19.05 -14.20 -18.56
C SER A 51 -18.25 -14.76 -19.75
N THR A 52 -17.33 -13.97 -20.31
CA THR A 52 -16.30 -14.48 -21.23
C THR A 52 -14.99 -14.59 -20.45
N SER A 53 -14.51 -15.82 -20.28
CA SER A 53 -13.29 -16.13 -19.54
C SER A 53 -12.05 -15.85 -20.39
N THR A 54 -11.47 -14.66 -20.29
CA THR A 54 -10.17 -14.38 -20.92
C THR A 54 -9.05 -14.69 -19.94
N SER A 55 -8.25 -15.71 -20.25
CA SER A 55 -7.08 -16.11 -19.44
C SER A 55 -5.94 -15.13 -19.65
N THR A 56 -5.61 -14.33 -18.63
CA THR A 56 -4.39 -13.51 -18.63
C THR A 56 -3.21 -14.35 -18.15
N SER A 57 -2.20 -14.52 -19.01
CA SER A 57 -0.93 -15.15 -18.67
C SER A 57 -0.10 -14.19 -17.81
N SER A 58 -0.11 -14.41 -16.50
CA SER A 58 0.85 -13.74 -15.61
C SER A 58 2.21 -14.42 -15.75
N SER A 59 3.23 -13.63 -16.05
CA SER A 59 4.61 -14.12 -16.14
C SER A 59 5.09 -14.60 -14.77
N PRO A 60 5.94 -15.65 -14.70
CA PRO A 60 6.47 -16.15 -13.43
C PRO A 60 7.50 -15.16 -12.87
N THR A 61 7.06 -14.27 -12.00
CA THR A 61 7.95 -13.44 -11.19
C THR A 61 8.16 -14.11 -9.83
N ASN A 62 9.41 -14.35 -9.44
CA ASN A 62 9.74 -14.77 -8.08
C ASN A 62 9.20 -13.70 -7.10
N PRO A 63 8.37 -14.07 -6.11
CA PRO A 63 7.76 -13.10 -5.22
C PRO A 63 8.81 -12.44 -4.33
N ILE A 64 9.03 -11.14 -4.51
CA ILE A 64 9.87 -10.35 -3.62
C ILE A 64 9.19 -10.30 -2.25
N THR A 65 9.92 -10.71 -1.21
CA THR A 65 9.45 -10.57 0.18
C THR A 65 10.00 -9.28 0.76
N LEU A 66 9.10 -8.42 1.25
CA LEU A 66 9.44 -7.13 1.85
C LEU A 66 9.24 -7.14 3.36
N TYR A 67 10.08 -6.40 4.06
CA TYR A 67 10.05 -6.24 5.51
C TYR A 67 10.06 -4.76 5.87
N SER A 68 9.19 -4.34 6.79
CA SER A 68 9.13 -2.97 7.29
C SER A 68 9.98 -2.75 8.54
N SER A 69 10.39 -3.82 9.20
CA SER A 69 11.41 -3.84 10.25
C SER A 69 11.95 -5.27 10.37
N LYS A 70 12.99 -5.46 11.17
CA LYS A 70 13.55 -6.79 11.45
C LYS A 70 12.44 -7.75 11.88
N ASN A 71 12.27 -8.83 11.11
CA ASN A 71 11.23 -9.87 11.29
C ASN A 71 9.77 -9.40 11.12
N VAL A 72 9.50 -8.20 10.62
CA VAL A 72 8.13 -7.74 10.33
C VAL A 72 7.92 -7.70 8.83
N LYS A 73 7.38 -8.80 8.29
CA LYS A 73 7.02 -8.92 6.88
C LYS A 73 5.90 -7.94 6.53
N ILE A 74 5.96 -7.32 5.35
CA ILE A 74 4.82 -6.59 4.77
C ILE A 74 3.91 -7.65 4.13
N SER A 75 2.77 -7.93 4.77
CA SER A 75 1.88 -9.00 4.34
C SER A 75 0.47 -8.87 4.91
N LYS A 76 -0.45 -9.61 4.28
CA LYS A 76 -1.83 -9.76 4.77
C LYS A 76 -1.91 -10.46 6.12
N THR A 77 -1.02 -11.41 6.40
CA THR A 77 -1.11 -12.28 7.59
C THR A 77 -0.90 -11.53 8.90
N ASN A 78 -0.11 -10.46 8.90
CA ASN A 78 0.14 -9.64 10.09
C ASN A 78 -0.47 -8.23 9.98
N ASN A 79 -1.41 -8.03 9.05
CA ASN A 79 -2.09 -6.75 8.84
C ASN A 79 -1.13 -5.55 8.71
N ASN A 80 -0.02 -5.75 7.99
CA ASN A 80 1.00 -4.73 7.75
C ASN A 80 1.16 -4.52 6.25
N TRP A 81 0.43 -3.55 5.71
CA TRP A 81 0.27 -3.36 4.28
C TRP A 81 0.94 -2.06 3.83
N LEU A 82 1.63 -2.12 2.69
CA LEU A 82 2.26 -0.93 2.13
C LEU A 82 1.22 0.05 1.57
N ILE A 83 0.11 -0.44 1.01
CA ILE A 83 -0.93 0.39 0.40
C ILE A 83 -2.27 0.23 1.15
N PRO A 84 -3.22 1.18 1.03
CA PRO A 84 -4.52 1.08 1.67
C PRO A 84 -5.20 -0.25 1.38
N TYR A 85 -5.78 -0.88 2.40
CA TYR A 85 -6.54 -2.11 2.24
C TYR A 85 -7.80 -2.05 3.09
N TYR A 86 -8.96 -2.21 2.46
CA TYR A 86 -10.25 -2.11 3.12
C TYR A 86 -10.35 -3.10 4.31
N PRO A 87 -10.89 -2.70 5.47
CA PRO A 87 -11.51 -1.41 5.80
C PRO A 87 -10.53 -0.30 6.25
N PHE A 88 -9.22 -0.56 6.27
CA PHE A 88 -8.19 0.36 6.76
C PHE A 88 -7.81 1.36 5.67
N LYS A 89 -8.60 2.44 5.58
CA LYS A 89 -8.38 3.55 4.65
C LYS A 89 -7.26 4.51 5.08
N GLU A 90 -6.94 4.51 6.37
CA GLU A 90 -5.86 5.33 6.94
C GLU A 90 -4.71 4.44 7.39
N GLY A 91 -3.49 4.93 7.18
CA GLY A 91 -2.29 4.28 7.69
C GLY A 91 -2.19 4.45 9.20
N CYS A 92 -1.44 3.57 9.84
CA CYS A 92 -1.06 3.72 11.23
C CYS A 92 -0.43 5.10 11.45
N ARG A 93 -0.89 5.84 12.47
CA ARG A 93 -0.44 7.21 12.76
C ARG A 93 1.05 7.33 13.10
N VAL A 94 1.72 6.19 13.32
CA VAL A 94 3.12 6.14 13.73
C VAL A 94 4.02 5.50 12.69
N CYS A 95 3.64 4.38 12.08
CA CYS A 95 4.50 3.73 11.07
C CYS A 95 4.01 3.92 9.62
N HIS A 96 2.83 4.52 9.42
CA HIS A 96 2.21 4.79 8.12
C HIS A 96 1.83 3.58 7.25
N TYR A 97 2.14 2.36 7.67
CA TYR A 97 1.59 1.14 7.08
C TYR A 97 0.10 0.97 7.41
N TYR A 98 -0.63 0.31 6.52
CA TYR A 98 -2.06 0.07 6.64
C TYR A 98 -2.35 -1.28 7.30
N GLY A 99 -3.60 -1.49 7.70
CA GLY A 99 -4.11 -2.76 8.24
C GLY A 99 -4.18 -2.84 9.76
N HIS A 100 -3.52 -1.95 10.48
CA HIS A 100 -3.46 -1.99 11.94
C HIS A 100 -3.61 -0.60 12.57
N SER A 101 -4.04 -0.58 13.83
CA SER A 101 -4.06 0.62 14.66
C SER A 101 -2.73 0.81 15.39
N LEU A 102 -2.53 1.99 15.99
CA LEU A 102 -1.38 2.28 16.87
C LEU A 102 -1.19 1.20 17.94
N LYS A 103 -2.29 0.78 18.59
CA LYS A 103 -2.25 -0.20 19.69
C LYS A 103 -1.66 -1.54 19.26
N ASN A 104 -1.88 -1.91 18.00
CA ASN A 104 -1.43 -3.18 17.43
C ASN A 104 -0.33 -3.00 16.40
N CYS A 105 0.42 -1.89 16.45
CA CYS A 105 1.44 -1.61 15.45
C CYS A 105 2.59 -2.63 15.55
N PRO A 106 2.81 -3.46 14.50
CA PRO A 106 3.84 -4.49 14.54
C PRO A 106 5.25 -3.91 14.44
N ASN A 107 5.39 -2.66 13.98
CA ASN A 107 6.67 -1.96 13.83
C ASN A 107 7.15 -1.24 15.10
N LEU A 108 6.36 -1.21 16.17
CA LEU A 108 6.76 -0.68 17.47
C LEU A 108 7.35 -1.78 18.35
N LYS A 109 8.26 -1.44 19.26
CA LYS A 109 8.74 -2.38 20.27
C LYS A 109 7.59 -2.92 21.12
N PRO A 110 7.57 -4.22 21.49
CA PRO A 110 6.45 -4.85 22.19
C PRO A 110 5.95 -4.12 23.43
N GLU A 111 6.85 -3.52 24.23
CA GLU A 111 6.54 -2.79 25.45
C GLU A 111 5.80 -1.44 25.25
N PHE A 112 5.71 -0.98 23.99
CA PHE A 112 4.94 0.21 23.59
C PHE A 112 3.63 -0.15 22.88
N ARG A 113 3.34 -1.45 22.66
CA ARG A 113 2.08 -1.90 22.03
C ARG A 113 0.98 -2.04 23.08
N GLY A 114 -0.24 -1.65 22.74
CA GLY A 114 -1.41 -1.74 23.61
C GLY A 114 -1.42 -0.81 24.82
N VAL A 115 -0.34 -0.04 25.06
CA VAL A 115 -0.23 0.89 26.19
C VAL A 115 -0.67 2.29 25.75
N ASP A 116 -1.51 2.94 26.56
CA ASP A 116 -1.90 4.33 26.34
C ASP A 116 -0.74 5.26 26.75
N ARG A 117 0.15 5.53 25.78
CA ARG A 117 1.28 6.46 25.89
C ARG A 117 1.06 7.65 24.97
N CYS A 118 1.65 8.79 25.35
CA CYS A 118 1.68 9.94 24.48
C CYS A 118 2.46 9.61 23.20
N ILE A 119 1.85 9.73 22.01
CA ILE A 119 2.58 9.47 20.74
C ILE A 119 3.54 10.60 20.35
N HIS A 120 3.57 11.69 21.11
CA HIS A 120 4.51 12.79 20.88
C HIS A 120 5.85 12.54 21.60
N CYS A 121 5.81 12.17 22.89
CA CYS A 121 7.01 11.98 23.72
C CYS A 121 7.20 10.55 24.26
N TRP A 122 6.27 9.64 24.00
CA TRP A 122 6.28 8.21 24.38
C TRP A 122 6.23 7.89 25.87
N GLU A 123 6.00 8.90 26.70
CA GLU A 123 5.81 8.76 28.13
C GLU A 123 4.33 8.56 28.52
N PRO A 124 4.05 7.89 29.65
CA PRO A 124 2.69 7.73 30.16
C PRO A 124 2.15 9.01 30.83
N GLY A 125 0.89 8.95 31.27
CA GLY A 125 0.27 9.94 32.17
C GLY A 125 -0.38 11.15 31.50
N HIS A 126 -0.35 11.26 30.17
CA HIS A 126 -1.00 12.33 29.42
C HIS A 126 -1.25 11.93 27.96
N LEU A 127 -2.17 12.65 27.31
CA LEU A 127 -2.46 12.52 25.88
C LEU A 127 -1.56 13.47 25.06
N SER A 128 -1.37 13.16 23.78
CA SER A 128 -0.53 13.99 22.89
C SER A 128 -0.99 15.43 22.75
N GLY A 129 -2.30 15.69 22.79
CA GLY A 129 -2.84 17.06 22.72
C GLY A 129 -2.48 17.93 23.93
N ASN A 130 -2.13 17.31 25.06
CA ASN A 130 -1.74 18.00 26.30
C ASN A 130 -0.24 17.82 26.58
N CYS A 131 0.55 17.45 25.57
CA CYS A 131 1.97 17.22 25.74
C CYS A 131 2.73 18.54 25.69
N SER A 132 3.46 18.85 26.76
CA SER A 132 4.38 20.00 26.85
C SER A 132 5.85 19.61 26.66
N ARG A 133 6.12 18.33 26.35
CA ARG A 133 7.47 17.80 26.19
C ARG A 133 7.87 17.80 24.73
N ASP A 134 9.18 17.78 24.48
CA ASP A 134 9.71 17.65 23.13
C ASP A 134 9.30 16.34 22.46
N SER A 135 9.18 16.40 21.13
CA SER A 135 8.89 15.22 20.31
C SER A 135 10.05 14.24 20.37
N LYS A 136 9.75 12.97 20.61
CA LYS A 136 10.72 11.87 20.55
C LYS A 136 10.44 10.97 19.37
N VAL A 137 11.51 10.43 18.80
CA VAL A 137 11.42 9.41 17.75
C VAL A 137 10.60 8.23 18.26
N PRO A 138 9.66 7.70 17.47
CA PRO A 138 8.91 6.52 17.86
C PRO A 138 9.83 5.34 18.19
N PRO A 139 9.49 4.54 19.21
CA PRO A 139 10.26 3.37 19.62
C PRO A 139 9.99 2.22 18.64
N TYR A 140 10.49 2.37 17.42
CA TYR A 140 10.40 1.36 16.38
C TYR A 140 11.25 0.13 16.72
N ASN A 141 10.92 -0.99 16.08
CA ASN A 141 11.79 -2.16 16.03
C ASN A 141 13.10 -1.83 15.30
N GLU A 142 14.10 -2.70 15.45
CA GLU A 142 15.35 -2.65 14.68
C GLU A 142 15.09 -2.63 13.17
N ASP A 143 15.92 -1.90 12.44
CA ASP A 143 15.91 -1.79 10.98
C ASP A 143 14.56 -1.37 10.40
N PHE A 144 13.81 -0.52 11.12
CA PHE A 144 12.56 0.02 10.62
C PHE A 144 12.78 0.85 9.35
N LEU A 145 11.96 0.56 8.34
CA LEU A 145 11.86 1.30 7.10
C LEU A 145 10.44 1.84 6.98
N SER A 146 10.34 3.12 6.66
CA SER A 146 9.08 3.76 6.29
C SER A 146 8.59 3.25 4.92
N PRO A 147 7.29 3.43 4.61
CA PRO A 147 6.76 3.12 3.29
C PRO A 147 7.52 3.78 2.14
N GLU A 148 7.97 5.03 2.32
CA GLU A 148 8.75 5.75 1.30
C GLU A 148 10.12 5.08 1.06
N GLU A 149 10.83 4.70 2.13
CA GLU A 149 12.11 4.00 2.01
C GLU A 149 11.97 2.64 1.33
N ILE A 150 10.89 1.90 1.59
CA ILE A 150 10.61 0.64 0.89
C ILE A 150 10.42 0.87 -0.61
N ILE A 151 9.65 1.89 -1.00
CA ILE A 151 9.43 2.23 -2.41
C ILE A 151 10.73 2.69 -3.07
N ASN A 152 11.50 3.53 -2.39
CA ASN A 152 12.78 4.00 -2.91
C ASN A 152 13.73 2.81 -3.19
N ASN A 153 13.79 1.86 -2.25
CA ASN A 153 14.58 0.63 -2.39
C ASN A 153 14.07 -0.35 -3.47
N LEU A 154 12.86 -0.16 -3.99
CA LEU A 154 12.29 -0.99 -5.05
C LEU A 154 12.47 -0.38 -6.43
N PHE A 155 12.28 0.93 -6.55
CA PHE A 155 12.20 1.62 -7.85
C PHE A 155 13.47 2.38 -8.23
N TYR A 156 14.36 2.66 -7.27
CA TYR A 156 15.54 3.50 -7.50
C TYR A 156 16.86 2.82 -7.11
N LYS A 157 16.86 1.48 -7.03
CA LYS A 157 18.09 0.70 -6.88
C LYS A 157 18.96 0.74 -8.13
#